data_AF-A0A1J3FFE7-F1
#
_entry.id   AF-A0A1J3FFE7-F1
#
_cell.length_a   1.000
_cell.length_b   1.000
_cell.length_c   1.000
_cell.angle_alpha   90.00
_cell.angle_beta   90.00
_cell.angle_gamma   90.00
#
_symmetry.space_group_name_H-M   'P 1'
#
loop_
_entity.id
_entity.type
_entity.pdbx_description
1 polymer ?
#
loop_
_entity_poly.entity_id
_entity_poly.type
_entity_poly.pdbx_seq_one_letter_code
_entity_poly.pdbx_strand_id
1 'polypeptide(L)'
;GGMVTTVEGLVTQIRESLARVHGFTFGDSLDESKKNKWREFGSRLTKLLSLEQPWTLILDDELASSFISPVTDDIKDDHQLAYEEYERSWEQNEELGL
;
A
#
# COMPACT_ATOMS: atom_id res chain seq x y z
N GLY A 1 -11.10 -2.90 -9.49
CA GLY A 1 -11.10 -1.86 -10.54
C GLY A 1 -9.86 -1.02 -10.39
N GLY A 2 -9.37 -0.41 -11.48
CA GLY A 2 -8.21 0.48 -11.43
C GLY A 2 -8.46 1.70 -10.55
N MET A 3 -7.41 2.19 -9.89
CA MET A 3 -7.46 3.32 -8.98
C MET A 3 -6.42 4.34 -9.42
N VAL A 4 -6.84 5.60 -9.58
CA VAL A 4 -5.93 6.73 -9.79
C VAL A 4 -5.92 7.53 -8.50
N THR A 5 -4.76 7.63 -7.87
CA THR A 5 -4.59 8.27 -6.55
C THR A 5 -3.17 8.79 -6.39
N THR A 6 -2.89 9.49 -5.30
CA THR A 6 -1.54 9.86 -4.87
C THR A 6 -1.04 8.85 -3.84
N VAL A 7 0.27 8.87 -3.54
CA VAL A 7 0.86 8.03 -2.49
C VAL A 7 0.17 8.29 -1.13
N GLU A 8 -0.06 9.56 -0.79
CA GLU A 8 -0.81 9.95 0.41
C GLU A 8 -2.28 9.47 0.37
N GLY A 9 -2.93 9.62 -0.79
CA GLY A 9 -4.30 9.19 -1.00
C GLY A 9 -4.46 7.68 -0.84
N LEU A 10 -3.52 6.88 -1.35
CA LEU A 10 -3.49 5.43 -1.18
C LEU A 10 -3.41 5.04 0.29
N VAL A 11 -2.47 5.59 1.05
CA VAL A 11 -2.30 5.28 2.48
C VAL A 11 -3.53 5.72 3.28
N THR A 12 -4.09 6.88 2.95
CA THR A 12 -5.33 7.39 3.58
C THR A 12 -6.51 6.46 3.30
N GLN A 13 -6.69 6.02 2.05
CA GLN A 13 -7.77 5.13 1.67
C GLN A 13 -7.63 3.74 2.32
N ILE A 14 -6.41 3.22 2.46
CA ILE A 14 -6.13 1.99 3.22
C ILE A 14 -6.56 2.17 4.68
N ARG A 15 -6.13 3.25 5.33
CA ARG A 15 -6.48 3.58 6.72
C ARG A 15 -8.00 3.65 6.91
N GLU A 16 -8.71 4.37 6.04
CA GLU A 16 -10.16 4.51 6.13
C GLU A 16 -10.90 3.20 5.86
N SER A 17 -10.46 2.44 4.86
CA SER A 17 -11.10 1.16 4.51
C SER A 17 -10.99 0.17 5.66
N LEU A 18 -9.81 0.11 6.30
CA LEU A 18 -9.61 -0.71 7.49
C LEU A 18 -10.42 -0.22 8.69
N ALA A 19 -10.50 1.11 8.88
CA ALA A 19 -11.34 1.69 9.93
C ALA A 19 -12.83 1.37 9.72
N ARG A 20 -13.31 1.32 8.48
CA ARG A 20 -14.71 0.92 8.17
C ARG A 20 -14.97 -0.56 8.45
N VAL A 21 -14.08 -1.45 8.02
CA VAL A 21 -14.21 -2.90 8.25
C VAL A 21 -14.19 -3.24 9.75
N HIS A 22 -13.34 -2.55 10.51
CA HIS A 22 -13.15 -2.84 11.94
C HIS A 22 -13.96 -1.97 12.90
N GLY A 23 -14.37 -0.77 12.49
CA GLY A 23 -15.23 0.11 13.28
C GLY A 23 -16.60 -0.50 13.61
N PHE A 24 -17.07 -1.46 12.79
CA PHE A 24 -18.29 -2.23 13.05
C PHE A 24 -18.07 -3.55 13.79
N THR A 25 -16.84 -4.09 13.85
CA THR A 25 -16.58 -5.45 14.39
C THR A 25 -16.03 -5.48 15.82
N PHE A 26 -15.77 -4.33 16.46
CA PHE A 26 -15.43 -4.27 17.89
C PHE A 26 -16.66 -4.51 18.79
N GLY A 27 -17.26 -5.70 18.68
CA GLY A 27 -18.09 -6.25 19.75
C GLY A 27 -17.23 -6.67 20.94
N ASP A 28 -17.83 -6.73 22.13
CA ASP A 28 -17.16 -7.07 23.39
C ASP A 28 -16.47 -8.44 23.39
N SER A 29 -16.78 -9.31 22.42
CA SER A 29 -16.25 -10.67 22.26
C SER A 29 -14.86 -10.75 21.60
N LEU A 30 -14.30 -9.64 21.11
CA LEU A 30 -12.98 -9.66 20.47
C LEU A 30 -11.86 -9.72 21.50
N ASP A 31 -10.96 -10.68 21.31
CA ASP A 31 -9.73 -10.85 22.06
C ASP A 31 -8.91 -9.54 22.11
N GLU A 32 -8.51 -9.14 23.32
CA GLU A 32 -7.83 -7.86 23.58
C GLU A 32 -6.51 -7.76 22.81
N SER A 33 -5.85 -8.90 22.56
CA SER A 33 -4.63 -8.94 21.76
C SER A 33 -4.85 -8.47 20.32
N LYS A 34 -6.00 -8.81 19.72
CA LYS A 34 -6.37 -8.38 18.36
C LYS A 34 -6.71 -6.90 18.32
N LYS A 35 -7.40 -6.39 19.35
CA LYS A 35 -7.69 -4.95 19.48
C LYS A 35 -6.41 -4.12 19.54
N ASN A 36 -5.43 -4.57 20.32
CA ASN A 36 -4.14 -3.89 20.45
C ASN A 36 -3.33 -3.89 19.14
N LYS A 37 -3.26 -5.04 18.44
CA LYS A 37 -2.61 -5.11 17.12
C LYS A 37 -3.25 -4.14 16.12
N TRP A 38 -4.57 -4.02 16.13
CA TRP A 38 -5.28 -3.07 15.27
C TRP A 38 -4.97 -1.61 15.60
N ARG A 39 -4.97 -1.26 16.89
CA ARG A 39 -4.61 0.10 17.33
C ARG A 39 -3.17 0.44 16.94
N GLU A 40 -2.26 -0.51 17.09
CA GLU A 40 -0.86 -0.36 16.68
C GLU A 40 -0.75 -0.18 15.16
N PHE A 41 -1.44 -0.98 14.37
CA PHE A 41 -1.43 -0.87 12.91
C PHE A 41 -1.97 0.49 12.43
N GLY A 42 -3.08 0.97 12.99
CA GLY A 42 -3.62 2.29 12.69
C GLY A 42 -2.67 3.44 13.08
N SER A 43 -1.96 3.30 14.20
CA SER A 43 -0.91 4.24 14.61
C SER A 43 0.25 4.25 13.61
N ARG A 44 0.70 3.08 13.14
CA ARG A 44 1.76 2.98 12.11
C ARG A 44 1.35 3.67 10.81
N LEU A 45 0.13 3.45 10.31
CA LEU A 45 -0.37 4.16 9.12
C LEU A 45 -0.36 5.68 9.30
N THR A 46 -0.72 6.15 10.51
CA THR A 46 -0.69 7.59 10.82
C THR A 46 0.75 8.14 10.81
N LYS A 47 1.72 7.36 11.29
CA LYS A 47 3.14 7.71 11.25
C LYS A 47 3.73 7.75 9.83
N LEU A 48 3.23 6.90 8.94
CA LEU A 48 3.62 6.94 7.52
C LEU A 48 3.15 8.26 6.88
N LEU A 49 1.91 8.68 7.18
CA LEU A 49 1.34 9.94 6.69
C LEU A 49 2.02 11.18 7.30
N SER A 50 2.44 11.12 8.57
CA SER A 50 3.14 12.24 9.21
C SER A 50 4.62 12.38 8.80
N LEU A 51 5.14 11.43 8.01
CA LEU A 51 6.55 11.38 7.58
C LEU A 51 7.54 11.46 8.76
N GLU A 52 7.13 10.98 9.94
CA GLU A 52 7.99 10.94 11.14
C GLU A 52 9.22 10.03 10.95
N GLN A 53 9.11 9.04 10.06
CA GLN A 53 10.18 8.12 9.71
C GLN A 53 10.19 7.89 8.19
N PRO A 54 11.36 7.79 7.54
CA PRO A 54 11.44 7.44 6.14
C PRO A 54 10.93 6.01 5.94
N TRP A 55 10.23 5.79 4.84
CA TRP A 55 9.65 4.51 4.47
C TRP A 55 9.67 4.35 2.95
N THR A 56 9.54 3.11 2.50
CA THR A 56 9.55 2.76 1.07
C THR A 56 8.22 2.15 0.69
N LEU A 57 7.59 2.68 -0.37
CA LEU A 57 6.47 2.03 -1.03
C LEU A 57 7.00 1.04 -2.06
N ILE A 58 6.60 -0.22 -1.95
CA ILE A 58 6.88 -1.23 -2.98
C ILE A 58 5.55 -1.55 -3.66
N LEU A 59 5.47 -1.29 -4.96
CA LEU A 59 4.35 -1.69 -5.81
C LEU A 59 4.86 -2.74 -6.78
N ASP A 60 4.36 -3.96 -6.62
CA ASP A 60 4.65 -5.09 -7.48
C ASP A 60 3.40 -5.40 -8.33
N ASP A 61 3.55 -5.35 -9.65
CA ASP A 61 2.47 -5.53 -10.61
C ASP A 61 2.93 -6.37 -11.81
N GLU A 62 2.55 -7.64 -11.78
CA GLU A 62 2.86 -8.64 -12.79
C GLU A 62 2.30 -8.32 -14.19
N LEU A 63 1.28 -7.47 -14.28
CA LEU A 63 0.67 -7.05 -15.54
C LEU A 63 1.22 -5.71 -16.04
N ALA A 64 2.19 -5.11 -15.34
CA ALA A 64 2.79 -3.81 -15.67
C ALA A 64 1.73 -2.73 -15.99
N SER A 65 0.62 -2.75 -15.26
CA SER A 65 -0.54 -1.85 -15.45
C SER A 65 -0.57 -0.70 -14.43
N SER A 66 0.39 -0.69 -13.51
CA SER A 66 0.57 0.32 -12.46
C SER A 66 1.59 1.36 -12.88
N PHE A 67 1.37 2.61 -12.45
CA PHE A 67 2.24 3.74 -12.77
C PHE A 67 2.40 4.66 -11.57
N ILE A 68 3.64 5.09 -11.30
CA ILE A 68 3.98 6.13 -10.32
C ILE A 68 4.61 7.29 -11.10
N SER A 69 4.05 8.50 -10.93
CA SER A 69 4.65 9.70 -11.52
C SER A 69 5.95 10.04 -10.80
N PRO A 70 7.07 10.28 -11.52
CA PRO A 70 8.26 10.86 -10.92
C PRO A 70 7.95 12.28 -10.42
N VAL A 71 8.75 12.74 -9.45
CA VAL A 71 8.65 14.10 -8.90
C VAL A 71 9.42 15.12 -9.76
N THR A 72 10.38 14.65 -10.55
CA THR A 72 11.23 15.44 -11.46
C THR A 72 10.78 15.33 -12.92
N ASP A 73 11.23 16.27 -13.77
CA ASP A 73 10.93 16.27 -15.20
C ASP A 73 11.59 15.09 -15.94
N ASP A 74 12.82 14.73 -15.57
CA ASP A 74 13.51 13.52 -16.03
C ASP A 74 13.54 12.51 -14.89
N ILE A 75 13.08 11.29 -15.16
CA ILE A 75 13.08 10.18 -14.20
C ILE A 75 14.49 9.84 -13.69
N LYS A 76 15.54 10.13 -14.47
CA LYS A 76 16.94 9.91 -14.07
C LYS A 76 17.36 10.78 -12.90
N ASP A 77 16.69 11.91 -12.71
CA ASP A 77 16.96 12.86 -11.64
C ASP A 77 16.14 12.53 -10.37
N ASP A 78 15.19 11.59 -10.44
CA ASP A 78 14.42 11.13 -9.29
C ASP A 78 15.19 10.04 -8.52
N HIS A 79 15.80 10.43 -7.39
CA HIS A 79 16.50 9.49 -6.51
C HIS A 79 15.57 8.78 -5.51
N GLN A 80 14.29 9.10 -5.49
CA GLN A 80 13.30 8.54 -4.57
C GLN A 80 12.44 7.44 -5.22
N LEU A 81 12.46 7.36 -6.55
CA LEU A 81 11.76 6.36 -7.34
C LEU A 81 12.73 5.36 -7.97
N ALA A 82 12.49 4.07 -7.76
CA ALA A 82 13.17 2.99 -8.44
C ALA A 82 12.14 2.09 -9.12
N TYR A 83 12.45 1.59 -10.32
CA TYR A 83 11.63 0.62 -11.04
C TYR A 83 12.49 -0.54 -11.52
N GLU A 84 11.94 -1.74 -11.50
CA GLU A 84 12.58 -2.97 -11.96
C GLU A 84 11.58 -3.72 -12.83
N GLU A 85 12.01 -4.12 -14.03
CA GLU A 85 11.25 -5.02 -14.89
C GLU A 85 11.77 -6.44 -14.69
N TYR A 86 10.85 -7.39 -14.52
CA TYR A 86 11.20 -8.80 -14.32
C TYR A 86 10.37 -9.71 -15.23
N GLU A 87 10.90 -10.89 -15.50
CA GLU A 87 10.18 -11.94 -16.20
C GLU A 87 9.30 -12.70 -15.21
N ARG A 88 7.99 -12.78 -15.49
CA ARG A 88 7.03 -13.50 -14.66
C ARG A 88 7.40 -14.97 -14.52
N SER A 89 7.20 -15.52 -13.34
CA SER A 89 7.30 -16.96 -13.10
C SER A 89 6.19 -17.71 -13.82
N TRP A 90 6.34 -19.04 -13.92
CA TRP A 90 5.31 -19.89 -14.50
C TRP A 90 4.00 -19.83 -13.70
N GLU A 91 4.10 -19.81 -12.36
CA GLU A 91 2.95 -19.71 -11.45
C GLU A 91 2.19 -18.39 -11.64
N GLN A 92 2.90 -17.28 -11.79
CA GLN A 92 2.29 -15.97 -12.05
C GLN A 92 1.53 -15.97 -13.38
N ASN A 93 2.09 -16.59 -14.43
CA ASN A 93 1.36 -16.74 -15.69
C ASN A 93 0.12 -17.63 -15.54
N GLU A 94 0.21 -18.74 -14.81
CA GLU A 94 -0.95 -19.62 -14.56
C GLU A 94 -2.08 -18.88 -13.81
N GLU A 95 -1.74 -18.11 -12.76
CA GLU A 95 -2.70 -17.30 -12.00
C GLU A 95 -3.38 -16.22 -12.88
N LEU A 96 -2.65 -15.68 -13.86
CA LEU A 96 -3.14 -14.70 -14.81
C LEU A 96 -3.82 -15.32 -16.05
N GLY A 97 -3.79 -16.65 -16.18
CA GLY A 97 -4.38 -17.39 -17.31
C GLY A 97 -3.62 -17.25 -18.64
N LEU A 98 -2.29 -17.11 -18.57
CA LEU A 98 -1.36 -16.94 -19.70
C LEU A 98 -0.50 -18.18 -19.98
#